data_AF-A0A094LRE6-F1
#
_entry.id   AF-A0A094LRE6-F1
#
_cell.length_a   1.000
_cell.length_b   1.000
_cell.length_c   1.000
_cell.angle_alpha   90.00
_cell.angle_beta   90.00
_cell.angle_gamma   90.00
#
_symmetry.space_group_name_H-M   'P 1'
#
loop_
_entity.id
_entity.type
_entity.pdbx_description
1 polymer ?
#
loop_
_entity_poly.entity_id
_entity_poly.type
_entity_poly.pdbx_seq_one_letter_code
_entity_poly.pdbx_strand_id
1 'polypeptide(L)'
;KRPGVLTANRKFILLREMVPEFVVPALEGFKLKPYVSYRAPEGSEPAMTAKQLFSEVVAPHIEKDVKAGAFDPNNLEKYGF
;
A
#
# COMPACT_ATOMS: atom_id res chain seq x y z
N LYS A 1 13.38 -0.63 18.22
CA LYS A 1 13.13 0.57 19.07
C LYS A 1 12.71 0.10 20.46
N ARG A 2 12.92 0.90 21.52
CA ARG A 2 12.49 0.53 22.89
C ARG A 2 10.96 0.66 23.00
N PRO A 3 10.23 -0.36 23.49
CA PRO A 3 8.75 -0.37 23.51
C PRO A 3 8.17 0.35 24.74
N GLY A 4 8.83 1.40 25.22
CA GLY A 4 8.47 2.06 26.46
C GLY A 4 9.56 2.98 27.01
N VAL A 5 9.33 3.48 28.22
CA VAL A 5 10.16 4.51 28.87
C VAL A 5 10.63 4.10 30.25
N LEU A 6 11.78 4.61 30.67
CA LEU A 6 12.27 4.49 32.05
C LEU A 6 11.71 5.66 32.87
N THR A 7 11.12 5.35 34.02
CA THR A 7 10.70 6.36 35.00
C THR A 7 11.90 6.92 35.78
N ALA A 8 11.70 8.03 36.49
CA ALA A 8 12.72 8.64 37.36
C ALA A 8 13.31 7.63 38.38
N ASN A 9 12.52 6.67 38.84
CA ASN A 9 12.95 5.61 39.76
C ASN A 9 13.64 4.43 39.05
N ARG A 10 14.05 4.59 37.79
CA ARG A 10 14.66 3.56 36.92
C ARG A 10 13.77 2.33 36.65
N LYS A 11 12.48 2.39 36.99
CA LYS A 11 11.50 1.36 36.64
C LYS A 11 11.07 1.54 35.18
N PHE A 12 11.11 0.47 34.40
CA PHE A 12 10.65 0.48 33.01
C PHE A 12 9.13 0.31 32.93
N ILE A 13 8.48 1.12 32.10
CA ILE A 13 7.06 1.00 31.76
C ILE A 13 6.97 0.66 30.28
N LEU A 14 6.36 -0.49 29.99
CA LEU A 14 6.01 -0.93 28.64
C LEU A 14 4.77 -0.15 28.17
N LEU A 15 4.84 0.42 26.97
CA LEU A 15 3.71 1.05 26.29
C LEU A 15 3.26 0.14 25.15
N ARG A 16 2.00 -0.29 25.18
CA ARG A 16 1.48 -1.28 24.21
C ARG A 16 1.50 -0.73 22.78
N GLU A 17 1.28 0.56 22.62
CA GLU A 17 1.27 1.29 21.36
C GLU A 17 2.67 1.35 20.71
N MET A 18 3.74 1.14 21.49
CA MET A 18 5.11 1.07 21.00
C MET A 18 5.56 -0.36 20.68
N VAL A 19 4.76 -1.37 21.04
CA VAL A 19 5.02 -2.77 20.69
C VAL A 19 4.49 -2.99 19.26
N PRO A 20 5.33 -3.41 18.31
CA PRO A 20 4.86 -3.68 16.96
C PRO A 20 3.90 -4.88 16.98
N GLU A 21 2.75 -4.72 16.33
CA GLU A 21 1.78 -5.78 16.14
C GLU A 21 2.01 -6.48 14.79
N PHE A 22 1.91 -7.81 14.79
CA PHE A 22 1.98 -8.60 13.56
C PHE A 22 0.58 -8.74 12.96
N VAL A 23 0.35 -8.08 11.82
CA VAL A 23 -0.88 -8.24 11.04
C VAL A 23 -0.71 -9.48 10.14
N VAL A 24 -1.14 -10.64 10.62
CA VAL A 24 -1.01 -11.92 9.92
C VAL A 24 -2.30 -12.23 9.14
N PRO A 25 -2.27 -12.30 7.80
CA PRO A 25 -3.45 -12.65 7.00
C PRO A 25 -3.76 -14.16 7.09
N ALA A 26 -5.02 -14.51 6.85
CA ALA A 26 -5.47 -15.89 6.72
C ALA A 26 -4.99 -16.47 5.37
N LEU A 27 -4.47 -17.70 5.36
CA LEU A 27 -3.81 -18.31 4.19
C LEU A 27 -4.55 -19.55 3.65
N GLU A 28 -5.77 -19.81 4.12
CA GLU A 28 -6.61 -20.89 3.62
C GLU A 28 -6.91 -20.71 2.13
N GLY A 29 -6.55 -21.70 1.31
CA GLY A 29 -6.75 -21.65 -0.14
C GLY A 29 -5.75 -20.75 -0.90
N PHE A 30 -4.66 -20.30 -0.26
CA PHE A 30 -3.68 -19.44 -0.93
C PHE A 30 -2.85 -20.20 -1.98
N LYS A 31 -2.93 -19.74 -3.24
CA LYS A 31 -2.34 -20.43 -4.40
C LYS A 31 -0.84 -20.17 -4.56
N LEU A 32 -0.36 -18.99 -4.17
CA LEU A 32 1.04 -18.61 -4.36
C LEU A 32 1.95 -19.48 -3.49
N LYS A 33 3.13 -19.82 -4.02
CA LYS A 33 4.14 -20.65 -3.36
C LYS A 33 5.43 -19.86 -3.21
N PRO A 34 6.30 -20.19 -2.25
CA PRO A 34 7.59 -19.49 -2.06
C PRO A 34 8.54 -19.60 -3.25
N TYR A 35 8.32 -20.56 -4.15
CA TYR A 35 9.15 -20.80 -5.33
C TYR A 35 8.30 -20.88 -6.59
N VAL A 36 8.92 -20.52 -7.72
CA VAL A 36 8.30 -20.50 -9.05
C VAL A 36 8.95 -21.57 -9.93
N SER A 37 8.20 -22.11 -10.88
CA SER A 37 8.69 -23.07 -11.88
C SER A 37 9.63 -22.40 -12.89
N TYR A 38 10.71 -23.09 -13.26
CA TYR A 38 11.60 -22.69 -14.37
C TYR A 38 10.92 -22.64 -15.74
N ARG A 39 9.69 -23.15 -15.86
CA ARG A 39 8.91 -23.06 -17.11
C ARG A 39 8.32 -21.66 -17.34
N ALA A 40 8.37 -20.76 -16.37
CA ALA A 40 7.92 -19.39 -16.55
C ALA A 40 8.85 -18.64 -17.52
N PRO A 41 8.29 -17.78 -18.40
CA PRO A 41 9.11 -16.94 -19.27
C PRO A 41 9.91 -15.92 -18.45
N GLU A 42 10.97 -15.38 -19.06
CA GLU A 42 11.76 -14.32 -18.46
C GLU A 42 10.93 -13.04 -18.28
N GLY A 43 11.04 -12.41 -17.10
CA GLY A 43 10.32 -11.18 -16.79
C GLY A 43 10.95 -9.98 -17.49
N SER A 44 10.13 -9.16 -18.14
CA SER A 44 10.55 -7.95 -18.85
C SER A 44 9.98 -6.66 -18.24
N GLU A 45 9.40 -6.74 -17.04
CA GLU A 45 8.65 -5.63 -16.46
C GLU A 45 9.57 -4.46 -16.10
N PRO A 46 9.25 -3.23 -16.57
CA PRO A 46 10.01 -2.04 -16.22
C PRO A 46 9.74 -1.64 -14.76
N ALA A 47 10.65 -0.86 -14.18
CA ALA A 47 10.47 -0.32 -12.83
C ALA A 47 9.20 0.54 -12.75
N MET A 48 8.40 0.34 -11.70
CA MET A 48 7.16 1.07 -11.48
C MET A 48 7.43 2.56 -11.25
N THR A 49 6.76 3.41 -12.02
CA THR A 49 6.84 4.88 -11.92
C THR A 49 5.51 5.48 -11.48
N ALA A 50 5.55 6.65 -10.82
CA ALA A 50 4.33 7.37 -10.41
C ALA A 50 3.40 7.69 -11.61
N LYS A 51 3.99 7.98 -12.78
CA LYS A 51 3.24 8.22 -14.02
C LYS A 51 2.47 6.97 -14.47
N GLN A 52 3.10 5.80 -14.44
CA GLN A 52 2.44 4.53 -14.80
C GLN A 52 1.27 4.24 -13.86
N LEU A 53 1.48 4.36 -12.55
CA LEU A 53 0.41 4.17 -11.56
C LEU A 53 -0.77 5.13 -11.79
N PHE A 54 -0.49 6.41 -12.01
CA PHE A 54 -1.53 7.40 -12.30
C PHE A 54 -2.30 7.06 -13.58
N SER A 55 -1.57 6.73 -14.66
CA SER A 55 -2.15 6.40 -15.96
C SER A 55 -3.01 5.15 -15.93
N GLU A 56 -2.67 4.15 -15.12
CA GLU A 56 -3.41 2.88 -15.03
C GLU A 56 -4.63 2.97 -14.12
N VAL A 57 -4.50 3.66 -12.98
CA VAL A 57 -5.54 3.65 -11.94
C VAL A 57 -6.45 4.87 -12.02
N VAL A 58 -5.87 6.07 -12.07
CA VAL A 58 -6.62 7.33 -11.84
C VAL A 58 -7.07 7.97 -13.16
N ALA A 59 -6.21 7.96 -14.18
CA ALA A 59 -6.50 8.59 -15.47
C ALA A 59 -7.81 8.11 -16.12
N PRO A 60 -8.17 6.81 -16.11
CA PRO A 60 -9.43 6.36 -16.71
C PRO A 60 -10.68 6.95 -16.04
N HIS A 61 -10.61 7.29 -14.75
CA HIS A 61 -11.71 7.93 -14.03
C HIS A 61 -11.82 9.41 -14.37
N ILE A 62 -10.68 10.11 -14.41
CA ILE A 62 -10.65 11.53 -14.79
C ILE A 62 -11.11 11.71 -16.23
N GLU A 63 -10.65 10.87 -17.17
CA GLU A 63 -11.06 10.96 -18.57
C GLU A 63 -12.57 10.77 -18.75
N LYS A 64 -13.20 9.88 -17.99
CA LYS A 64 -14.66 9.68 -18.02
C LYS A 64 -15.39 10.95 -17.59
N ASP A 65 -14.96 11.56 -16.49
CA ASP A 65 -15.61 12.75 -15.94
C ASP A 65 -15.34 14.00 -16.79
N VAL A 66 -14.16 14.09 -17.41
CA VAL A 66 -13.85 15.14 -18.40
C VAL A 66 -14.74 14.99 -19.64
N LYS A 67 -14.88 13.77 -20.19
CA LYS A 67 -15.77 13.50 -21.33
C LYS A 67 -17.25 13.74 -20.99
N ALA A 68 -17.64 13.50 -19.75
CA ALA A 68 -19.00 13.74 -19.26
C ALA A 68 -19.26 15.22 -18.87
N GLY A 69 -18.24 16.09 -18.90
CA GLY A 69 -18.36 17.49 -18.49
C GLY A 69 -18.56 17.70 -16.99
N ALA A 70 -18.33 16.67 -16.17
CA ALA A 70 -18.51 16.69 -14.71
C ALA A 70 -17.18 16.84 -13.95
N PHE A 71 -16.11 17.20 -14.66
CA PHE A 71 -14.79 17.41 -14.07
C PHE A 71 -14.70 18.77 -13.38
N ASP A 72 -14.35 18.77 -12.10
CA ASP A 72 -14.10 19.97 -11.30
C ASP A 72 -12.68 19.92 -10.70
N PRO A 73 -11.80 20.88 -11.03
CA PRO A 73 -10.46 20.98 -10.45
C PRO A 73 -10.43 21.15 -8.92
N ASN A 74 -11.51 21.62 -8.30
CA ASN A 74 -11.56 21.80 -6.84
C ASN A 74 -11.96 20.53 -6.10
N ASN A 75 -12.42 19.49 -6.80
CA ASN A 75 -12.93 18.25 -6.21
C ASN A 75 -12.04 17.05 -6.54
N LEU A 76 -10.73 17.17 -6.28
CA LEU A 76 -9.75 16.12 -6.56
C LEU A 76 -9.77 14.98 -5.54
N GLU A 77 -10.26 15.22 -4.32
CA GLU A 77 -10.43 14.20 -3.27
C GLU A 77 -11.30 13.03 -3.76
N LYS A 78 -12.27 13.31 -4.65
CA LYS A 78 -13.09 12.30 -5.33
C LYS A 78 -12.25 11.21 -6.02
N TYR A 79 -11.07 11.57 -6.51
CA TYR A 79 -10.15 10.67 -7.22
C TYR A 79 -9.01 10.14 -6.33
N GLY A 80 -9.02 10.45 -5.03
CA GLY A 80 -8.05 9.95 -4.05
C GLY A 80 -6.74 10.75 -3.94
N PHE A 81 -6.77 12.05 -4.27
CA PHE A 81 -5.69 12.98 -3.95
C PHE A 81 -5.77 13.43 -2.49
#